data_AF-A0AAN8WPW3-F1
#
_entry.id   AF-A0AAN8WPW3-F1
#
_cell.length_a   1.000
_cell.length_b   1.000
_cell.length_c   1.000
_cell.angle_alpha   90.00
_cell.angle_beta   90.00
_cell.angle_gamma   90.00
#
_symmetry.space_group_name_H-M   'P 1'
#
loop_
_entity.id
_entity.type
_entity.pdbx_description
1 polymer ?
#
loop_
_entity_poly.entity_id
_entity_poly.type
_entity_poly.pdbx_seq_one_letter_code
_entity_poly.pdbx_strand_id
1 'polypeptide(L)'
;GRTSVKKNTACPVWNEQIVFTEMFPPLCQRVKIQLRDNDAVNDTVIGTHFLDLTTVSNDGDKGFLPTFGPAYVYLYGSTRDGSVMDEHAALNAGLGEGIAYRGRILLSVRCQITDQLDVAPSEVEVENTLPIQE
;
A
#
# COMPACT_ATOMS: atom_id res chain seq x y z
N GLY A 1 -7.52 -0.81 3.98
CA GLY A 1 -7.47 0.17 5.09
C GLY A 1 -6.81 1.46 4.64
N ARG A 2 -6.69 2.43 5.55
CA ARG A 2 -5.94 3.69 5.34
C ARG A 2 -5.18 4.05 6.61
N THR A 3 -3.96 4.51 6.47
CA THR A 3 -3.18 5.07 7.58
C THR A 3 -3.75 6.41 8.05
N SER A 4 -3.30 6.90 9.20
CA SER A 4 -3.57 8.27 9.64
C SER A 4 -2.95 9.31 8.70
N VAL A 5 -3.56 10.50 8.66
CA VAL A 5 -3.03 11.64 7.91
C VAL A 5 -1.94 12.33 8.72
N LYS A 6 -0.74 12.45 8.14
CA LYS A 6 0.35 13.24 8.72
C LYS A 6 0.36 14.62 8.05
N LYS A 7 -0.04 15.64 8.81
CA LYS A 7 -0.16 17.02 8.31
C LYS A 7 1.21 17.70 8.26
N ASN A 8 1.39 18.61 7.31
CA ASN A 8 2.54 19.52 7.21
C ASN A 8 3.91 18.82 7.15
N THR A 9 4.00 17.66 6.51
CA THR A 9 5.27 16.95 6.34
C THR A 9 5.38 16.29 4.97
N ALA A 10 6.56 16.39 4.36
CA ALA A 10 6.94 15.62 3.18
C ALA A 10 7.64 14.29 3.53
N CYS A 11 7.93 14.07 4.82
CA CYS A 11 8.54 12.86 5.36
C CYS A 11 7.62 12.25 6.43
N PRO A 12 6.42 11.77 6.06
CA PRO A 12 5.48 11.19 7.02
C PRO A 12 6.05 9.91 7.64
N VAL A 13 5.89 9.78 8.95
CA VAL A 13 6.20 8.55 9.69
C VAL A 13 4.90 8.04 10.28
N TRP A 14 4.38 6.94 9.74
CA TRP A 14 3.13 6.33 10.20
C TRP A 14 3.33 5.38 11.36
N ASN A 15 4.25 4.42 11.22
CA ASN A 15 4.40 3.30 12.16
C ASN A 15 3.05 2.63 12.44
N GLU A 16 2.30 2.38 11.38
CA GLU A 16 0.98 1.75 11.42
C GLU A 16 1.01 0.51 10.54
N GLN A 17 0.29 -0.52 10.95
CA GLN A 17 0.01 -1.68 10.12
C GLN A 17 -1.47 -1.74 9.79
N ILE A 18 -1.77 -2.18 8.57
CA ILE A 18 -3.13 -2.39 8.09
C ILE A 18 -3.31 -3.89 7.98
N VAL A 19 -4.18 -4.45 8.83
CA VAL A 19 -4.46 -5.87 8.87
C VAL A 19 -5.72 -6.15 8.06
N PHE A 20 -5.63 -7.12 7.15
CA PHE A 20 -6.75 -7.59 6.36
C PHE A 20 -7.03 -9.03 6.78
N THR A 21 -8.24 -9.31 7.27
CA THR A 21 -8.65 -10.66 7.60
C THR A 21 -9.52 -11.24 6.49
N GLU A 22 -8.99 -12.24 5.79
CA GLU A 22 -9.68 -12.93 4.70
C GLU A 22 -9.58 -14.45 4.82
N MET A 23 -10.50 -15.13 4.13
CA MET A 23 -10.51 -16.59 4.02
C MET A 23 -9.27 -17.06 3.24
N PHE A 24 -8.70 -18.19 3.67
CA PHE A 24 -7.60 -18.85 2.98
C PHE A 24 -8.14 -19.98 2.07
N PRO A 25 -7.67 -20.12 0.81
CA PRO A 25 -6.70 -19.27 0.12
C PRO A 25 -7.30 -17.90 -0.26
N PRO A 26 -6.52 -16.80 -0.18
CA PRO A 26 -7.01 -15.47 -0.49
C PRO A 26 -7.33 -15.33 -1.98
N LEU A 27 -8.47 -14.72 -2.29
CA LEU A 27 -8.88 -14.44 -3.68
C LEU A 27 -8.09 -13.26 -4.27
N CYS A 28 -7.61 -12.36 -3.42
CA CYS A 28 -6.82 -11.21 -3.81
C CYS A 28 -5.33 -11.57 -3.89
N GLN A 29 -4.77 -11.55 -5.10
CA GLN A 29 -3.35 -11.83 -5.35
C GLN A 29 -2.50 -10.55 -5.51
N ARG A 30 -3.10 -9.37 -5.40
CA ARG A 30 -2.42 -8.09 -5.62
C ARG A 30 -2.84 -7.06 -4.59
N VAL A 31 -1.84 -6.40 -4.01
CA VAL A 31 -2.03 -5.29 -3.08
C VAL A 31 -1.78 -3.98 -3.83
N LYS A 32 -2.81 -3.13 -3.89
CA LYS A 32 -2.71 -1.77 -4.45
C LYS A 32 -2.41 -0.78 -3.34
N ILE A 33 -1.26 -0.14 -3.40
CA ILE A 33 -0.82 0.89 -2.45
C ILE A 33 -0.94 2.23 -3.12
N GLN A 34 -1.61 3.18 -2.48
CA GLN A 34 -1.78 4.54 -3.00
C GLN A 34 -1.28 5.55 -1.99
N LEU A 35 -0.38 6.44 -2.45
CA LEU A 35 -0.03 7.64 -1.71
C LEU A 35 -1.03 8.73 -2.07
N ARG A 36 -1.61 9.36 -1.05
CA ARG A 36 -2.64 10.38 -1.19
C ARG A 36 -2.21 11.67 -0.51
N ASP A 37 -2.49 12.78 -1.18
CA ASP A 37 -2.38 14.12 -0.59
C ASP A 37 -3.76 14.54 -0.07
N ASN A 38 -3.82 14.80 1.23
CA ASN A 38 -5.03 15.20 1.92
C ASN A 38 -5.09 16.73 1.96
N ASP A 39 -5.40 17.34 0.81
CA ASP A 39 -5.71 18.76 0.75
C ASP A 39 -7.15 18.99 1.26
N ALA A 40 -7.42 20.16 1.82
CA ALA A 40 -8.70 20.51 2.46
C ALA A 40 -9.91 20.39 1.51
N VAL A 41 -9.67 20.37 0.20
CA VAL A 41 -10.69 20.32 -0.85
C VAL A 41 -10.80 18.95 -1.51
N ASN A 42 -9.69 18.19 -1.65
CA ASN A 42 -9.69 16.91 -2.36
C ASN A 42 -8.67 15.92 -1.78
N ASP A 43 -9.12 14.69 -1.52
CA ASP A 43 -8.24 13.53 -1.26
C ASP A 43 -7.70 13.00 -2.60
N THR A 44 -6.56 13.53 -3.04
CA THR A 44 -6.00 13.24 -4.37
C THR A 44 -4.98 12.13 -4.30
N VAL A 45 -5.07 11.16 -5.21
CA VAL A 45 -4.00 10.16 -5.37
C VAL A 45 -2.86 10.83 -6.10
N ILE A 46 -1.66 10.73 -5.53
CA ILE A 46 -0.45 11.30 -6.13
C ILE A 46 0.49 10.23 -6.68
N GLY A 47 0.38 8.98 -6.24
CA GLY A 47 1.12 7.86 -6.79
C GLY A 47 0.54 6.51 -6.38
N THR A 48 0.74 5.49 -7.22
CA THR A 48 0.26 4.13 -6.97
C THR A 48 1.41 3.14 -7.16
N HIS A 49 1.47 2.14 -6.30
CA HIS A 49 2.35 0.98 -6.44
C HIS A 49 1.51 -0.30 -6.33
N PHE A 50 1.85 -1.33 -7.11
CA PHE A 50 1.20 -2.63 -7.06
C PHE A 50 2.21 -3.67 -6.60
N LEU A 51 1.88 -4.37 -5.52
CA LEU A 51 2.64 -5.53 -5.06
C LEU A 51 1.87 -6.79 -5.44
N ASP A 52 2.47 -7.61 -6.30
CA ASP A 52 1.92 -8.90 -6.68
C ASP A 52 2.33 -9.96 -5.65
N LEU A 53 1.37 -10.48 -4.89
CA LEU A 53 1.61 -11.41 -3.80
C LEU A 53 2.20 -12.73 -4.30
N THR A 54 1.96 -13.10 -5.56
CA THR A 54 2.52 -14.32 -6.17
C THR A 54 4.02 -14.23 -6.39
N THR A 55 4.56 -13.00 -6.52
CA THR A 55 6.00 -12.78 -6.69
C THR A 55 6.77 -12.81 -5.38
N VAL A 56 6.05 -12.77 -4.26
CA VAL A 56 6.58 -12.71 -2.89
C VAL A 56 6.05 -13.86 -2.04
N SER A 57 5.63 -14.96 -2.66
CA SER A 57 5.19 -16.19 -2.01
C SER A 57 5.73 -17.42 -2.73
N ASN A 58 5.59 -18.59 -2.13
CA ASN A 58 5.86 -19.88 -2.75
C ASN A 58 4.85 -20.90 -2.24
N ASP A 59 4.17 -21.62 -3.12
CA ASP A 59 3.10 -22.57 -2.81
C ASP A 59 3.53 -24.05 -2.87
N GLY A 60 4.83 -24.33 -3.07
CA GLY A 60 5.37 -25.69 -3.05
C GLY A 60 5.43 -26.31 -1.65
N ASP A 61 5.88 -27.56 -1.56
CA ASP A 61 5.94 -28.33 -0.29
C ASP A 61 6.78 -27.68 0.82
N LYS A 62 7.71 -26.78 0.44
CA LYS A 62 8.52 -25.95 1.34
C LYS A 62 8.28 -24.46 1.11
N GLY A 63 7.07 -24.14 0.68
CA GLY A 63 6.61 -22.81 0.35
C GLY A 63 6.55 -21.88 1.57
N PHE A 64 6.21 -20.64 1.29
CA PHE A 64 5.98 -19.61 2.30
C PHE A 64 4.82 -18.71 1.87
N LEU A 65 4.04 -18.27 2.86
CA LEU A 65 2.97 -17.30 2.66
C LEU A 65 3.55 -15.97 2.17
N PRO A 66 2.76 -15.11 1.48
CA PRO A 66 3.25 -13.83 0.99
C PRO A 66 4.03 -13.02 2.04
N THR A 67 5.28 -12.70 1.73
CA THR A 67 6.18 -11.95 2.61
C THR A 67 7.10 -11.02 1.81
N PHE A 68 7.16 -9.75 2.20
CA PHE A 68 7.96 -8.73 1.53
C PHE A 68 8.54 -7.74 2.54
N GLY A 69 9.75 -7.25 2.26
CA GLY A 69 10.40 -6.21 3.05
C GLY A 69 11.03 -6.69 4.37
N PRO A 70 11.54 -5.77 5.20
CA PRO A 70 11.48 -4.32 5.05
C PRO A 70 12.19 -3.81 3.79
N ALA A 71 11.50 -3.03 2.97
CA ALA A 71 12.09 -2.47 1.76
C ALA A 71 11.43 -1.16 1.33
N TYR A 72 12.21 -0.29 0.69
CA TYR A 72 11.66 0.89 0.04
C TYR A 72 10.94 0.51 -1.25
N VAL A 73 9.67 0.91 -1.34
CA VAL A 73 8.94 0.92 -2.61
C VAL A 73 8.84 2.34 -3.11
N TYR A 74 9.09 2.52 -4.40
CA TYR A 74 9.10 3.82 -5.07
C TYR A 74 7.75 4.01 -5.75
N LEU A 75 7.16 5.20 -5.55
CA LEU A 75 5.89 5.57 -6.15
C LEU A 75 6.13 6.57 -7.28
N TYR A 76 5.48 6.31 -8.39
CA TYR A 76 5.49 7.18 -9.57
C TYR A 76 4.05 7.56 -9.93
N GLY A 77 3.90 8.71 -10.59
CA GLY A 77 2.61 9.26 -11.02
C GLY A 77 2.77 10.20 -12.22
N SER A 78 1.77 11.06 -12.44
CA SER A 78 1.80 12.13 -13.44
C SER A 78 2.86 13.19 -13.13
N THR A 79 3.14 14.09 -14.07
CA THR A 79 3.96 15.30 -13.82
C THR A 79 3.20 16.30 -12.92
N ARG A 80 3.87 17.34 -12.41
CA ARG A 80 3.22 18.47 -11.71
C ARG A 80 3.34 19.70 -12.61
N ASP A 81 2.46 19.80 -13.59
CA ASP A 81 2.58 20.85 -14.61
C ASP A 81 1.94 22.19 -14.19
N GLY A 82 1.50 22.30 -12.93
CA GLY A 82 0.91 23.51 -12.35
C GLY A 82 -0.48 23.86 -12.90
N SER A 83 -1.05 23.00 -13.74
CA SER A 83 -2.42 23.13 -14.23
C SER A 83 -3.43 22.87 -13.11
N VAL A 84 -4.56 23.57 -13.16
CA VAL A 84 -5.67 23.42 -12.19
C VAL A 84 -6.31 22.03 -12.29
N MET A 85 -6.27 21.41 -13.48
CA MET A 85 -6.66 20.02 -13.70
C MET A 85 -5.47 19.20 -14.15
N ASP A 86 -5.25 18.06 -13.47
CA ASP A 86 -4.25 17.07 -13.88
C ASP A 86 -4.81 16.22 -15.01
N GLU A 87 -4.44 16.55 -16.25
CA GLU A 87 -4.83 15.80 -17.46
C GLU A 87 -4.33 14.34 -17.44
N HIS A 88 -3.30 14.07 -16.63
CA HIS A 88 -2.67 12.76 -16.50
C HIS A 88 -3.02 12.08 -15.16
N ALA A 89 -4.09 12.49 -14.48
CA ALA A 89 -4.52 11.93 -13.19
C ALA A 89 -4.69 10.39 -13.21
N ALA A 90 -4.99 9.82 -14.38
CA ALA A 90 -5.05 8.38 -14.59
C ALA A 90 -3.72 7.66 -14.22
N LEU A 91 -2.57 8.28 -14.48
CA LEU A 91 -1.25 7.74 -14.10
C LEU A 91 -1.09 7.66 -12.59
N ASN A 92 -1.58 8.66 -11.84
CA ASN A 92 -1.56 8.61 -10.38
C ASN A 92 -2.41 7.45 -9.84
N ALA A 93 -3.51 7.11 -10.52
CA ALA A 93 -4.38 6.00 -10.17
C ALA A 93 -3.82 4.61 -10.53
N GLY A 94 -2.67 4.56 -11.20
CA GLY A 94 -2.03 3.34 -11.69
C GLY A 94 -2.59 2.83 -13.03
N LEU A 95 -3.28 3.68 -13.80
CA LEU A 95 -3.73 3.37 -15.16
C LEU A 95 -2.64 3.77 -16.16
N GLY A 96 -1.59 2.95 -16.22
CA GLY A 96 -0.37 3.22 -16.97
C GLY A 96 0.85 3.39 -16.05
N GLU A 97 2.03 3.48 -16.64
CA GLU A 97 3.27 3.69 -15.90
C GLU A 97 3.42 5.17 -15.53
N GLY A 98 3.56 5.45 -14.24
CA GLY A 98 3.87 6.79 -13.77
C GLY A 98 5.27 7.21 -14.22
N ILE A 99 5.41 8.44 -14.70
CA ILE A 99 6.66 8.94 -15.29
C ILE A 99 7.43 9.89 -14.36
N ALA A 100 6.77 10.40 -13.31
CA ALA A 100 7.39 11.30 -12.35
C ALA A 100 7.48 10.64 -10.98
N TYR A 101 8.64 10.75 -10.33
CA TYR A 101 8.84 10.27 -8.96
C TYR A 101 7.98 11.07 -7.97
N ARG A 102 7.26 10.36 -7.09
CA ARG A 102 6.30 10.94 -6.13
C ARG A 102 6.70 10.73 -4.67
N GLY A 103 7.66 9.86 -4.43
CA GLY A 103 8.14 9.52 -3.10
C GLY A 103 8.48 8.04 -2.99
N ARG A 104 8.97 7.66 -1.82
CA ARG A 104 9.20 6.27 -1.44
C ARG A 104 8.61 6.04 -0.07
N ILE A 105 8.15 4.82 0.17
CA ILE A 105 7.68 4.40 1.49
C ILE A 105 8.45 3.15 1.90
N LEU A 106 8.79 3.05 3.19
CA LEU A 106 9.32 1.83 3.76
C LEU A 106 8.14 0.91 4.09
N LEU A 107 8.14 -0.30 3.51
CA LEU A 107 7.02 -1.23 3.60
C LEU A 107 7.52 -2.62 4.02
N SER A 108 6.72 -3.29 4.85
CA SER A 108 6.79 -4.73 5.08
C SER A 108 5.40 -5.33 4.91
N VAL A 109 5.34 -6.53 4.33
CA VAL A 109 4.12 -7.32 4.17
C VAL A 109 4.39 -8.69 4.74
N ARG A 110 3.44 -9.17 5.55
CA ARG A 110 3.46 -10.50 6.13
C ARG A 110 2.05 -11.07 6.09
N CYS A 111 1.94 -12.33 5.70
CA CYS A 111 0.73 -13.11 5.83
C CYS A 111 0.91 -14.16 6.94
N GLN A 112 -0.14 -14.39 7.71
CA GLN A 112 -0.21 -15.41 8.76
C GLN A 112 -1.57 -16.10 8.66
N ILE A 113 -1.59 -17.40 8.95
CA ILE A 113 -2.84 -18.15 9.11
C ILE A 113 -3.24 -18.05 10.58
N THR A 114 -4.50 -17.73 10.83
CA THR A 114 -5.11 -17.71 12.16
C THR A 114 -6.18 -18.78 12.23
N ASP A 115 -6.31 -19.44 13.39
CA ASP A 115 -7.33 -20.46 13.64
C ASP A 115 -8.69 -19.85 14.08
N GLN A 116 -8.79 -18.52 14.10
CA GLN A 116 -9.99 -17.80 14.52
C GLN A 116 -11.09 -17.90 13.45
N LEU A 117 -12.07 -18.76 13.69
CA LEU A 117 -13.22 -19.00 12.81
C LEU A 117 -14.31 -17.91 12.90
N ASP A 118 -14.27 -17.05 13.93
CA ASP A 118 -15.32 -16.08 14.23
C ASP A 118 -15.09 -14.68 13.63
N VAL A 119 -13.97 -14.45 12.93
CA VAL A 119 -13.71 -13.15 12.31
C VAL A 119 -14.51 -13.03 11.03
N ALA A 120 -15.33 -11.99 10.93
CA ALA A 120 -16.06 -11.71 9.70
C ALA A 120 -15.03 -11.49 8.56
N PRO A 121 -15.09 -12.26 7.47
CA PRO A 121 -14.19 -12.03 6.35
C PRO A 121 -14.37 -10.62 5.83
N SER A 122 -13.26 -9.97 5.46
CA SER A 122 -13.18 -8.56 5.00
C SER A 122 -13.13 -7.50 6.11
N GLU A 123 -12.89 -7.88 7.37
CA GLU A 123 -12.53 -6.91 8.40
C GLU A 123 -11.15 -6.31 8.12
N VAL A 124 -11.06 -4.98 8.26
CA VAL A 124 -9.85 -4.21 8.00
C VAL A 124 -9.54 -3.37 9.23
N GLU A 125 -8.43 -3.72 9.89
CA GLU A 125 -7.98 -3.03 11.09
C GLU A 125 -6.76 -2.17 10.78
N VAL A 126 -6.62 -1.08 11.52
CA VAL A 126 -5.45 -0.21 11.46
C VAL A 126 -4.97 -0.02 12.88
N GLU A 127 -3.75 -0.46 13.15
CA GLU A 127 -3.16 -0.42 14.48
C GLU A 127 -1.74 0.15 14.44
N ASN A 128 -1.31 0.73 15.57
CA ASN A 128 0.04 1.21 15.72
C ASN A 128 1.01 0.02 15.82
N THR A 129 2.18 0.14 15.21
CA THR A 129 3.23 -0.86 15.27
C THR A 129 4.57 -0.21 15.60
N LEU A 130 5.55 -1.04 15.95
CA LEU A 130 6.92 -0.57 16.12
C LEU A 130 7.49 -0.13 14.76
N PRO A 131 8.39 0.86 14.74
CA PRO A 131 9.08 1.23 13.51
C PRO A 131 9.79 0.00 12.93
N ILE A 132 9.60 -0.23 11.64
CA ILE A 132 10.31 -1.27 10.92
C ILE A 132 11.75 -0.77 10.69
N GLN A 133 12.74 -1.61 11.01
CA GLN A 133 14.15 -1.29 10.80
C GLN A 133 14.55 -1.59 9.35
N GLU A 134 15.42 -0.75 8.78
CA GLU A 134 16.07 -0.95 7.48
C GLU A 134 17.14 -2.04 7.53
#